data_AF-A0A5J5LAV0-F1
#
_entry.id   AF-A0A5J5LAV0-F1
#
_cell.length_a   1.000
_cell.length_b   1.000
_cell.length_c   1.000
_cell.angle_alpha   90.00
_cell.angle_beta   90.00
_cell.angle_gamma   90.00
#
_symmetry.space_group_name_H-M   'P 1'
#
loop_
_entity.id
_entity.type
_entity.pdbx_description
1 polymer ?
#
loop_
_entity_poly.entity_id
_entity_poly.type
_entity_poly.pdbx_seq_one_letter_code
_entity_poly.pdbx_strand_id
1 'polypeptide(L)'
;MIEDALRYQTQGDDWVKRVAIGGVVLFFGFFIVPLFTFQGYMLEVMRRVLRGETDTPPVWNELDLVDITVDGVRQTVVVLGYALLLGLTLAIPGLLIISGGLGGSEGLLLAGLLVAALLYFIGLLAMAVILPVATGNFVRADSIAAGFDRDVLSSVGTNRTMLMAVVLAFAVNIIVSVGATVLGFTIIGYLAVPFLAFVGQSAMMYIWGRGFADAYEEEYGEPPLASTTAVGGTRRSGPATTGAPSSEDGPSGDGYTDESSRSDDTDTDRFGTSAWDDADDGDSGRR
;
A
#
# COMPACT_ATOMS: atom_id res chain seq x y z
N MET A 1 -12.02 14.04 9.63
CA MET A 1 -10.89 13.08 9.57
C MET A 1 -10.74 12.22 10.82
N ILE A 2 -10.41 12.75 12.00
CA ILE A 2 -10.22 11.89 13.19
C ILE A 2 -11.51 11.13 13.58
N GLU A 3 -12.66 11.82 13.60
CA GLU A 3 -13.93 11.17 13.89
C GLU A 3 -14.27 10.10 12.83
N ASP A 4 -14.14 10.44 11.54
CA ASP A 4 -14.37 9.48 10.44
C ASP A 4 -13.47 8.26 10.56
N ALA A 5 -12.19 8.47 10.90
CA ALA A 5 -11.21 7.41 11.07
C ALA A 5 -11.52 6.48 12.26
N LEU A 6 -11.92 7.05 13.41
CA LEU A 6 -12.34 6.25 14.58
C LEU A 6 -13.66 5.52 14.32
N ARG A 7 -14.57 6.14 13.58
CA ARG A 7 -15.84 5.52 13.20
C ARG A 7 -15.68 4.47 12.12
N TYR A 8 -14.62 4.53 11.30
CA TYR A 8 -14.41 3.68 10.12
C TYR A 8 -14.70 2.20 10.39
N GLN A 9 -14.05 1.58 11.38
CA GLN A 9 -14.27 0.15 11.67
C GLN A 9 -15.67 -0.14 12.27
N THR A 10 -16.34 0.87 12.83
CA THR A 10 -17.68 0.78 13.43
C THR A 10 -18.83 1.05 12.44
N GLN A 11 -18.52 1.20 11.14
CA GLN A 11 -19.54 1.40 10.11
C GLN A 11 -20.12 0.06 9.60
N GLY A 12 -21.42 0.06 9.31
CA GLY A 12 -22.18 -1.07 8.77
C GLY A 12 -22.65 -2.06 9.84
N ASP A 13 -23.46 -3.04 9.42
CA ASP A 13 -24.12 -3.97 10.35
C ASP A 13 -23.15 -4.98 10.99
N ASP A 14 -22.07 -5.34 10.28
CA ASP A 14 -21.11 -6.36 10.70
C ASP A 14 -19.93 -5.83 11.54
N TRP A 15 -20.02 -4.59 12.03
CA TRP A 15 -18.89 -3.94 12.71
C TRP A 15 -18.41 -4.69 13.96
N VAL A 16 -19.34 -5.28 14.74
CA VAL A 16 -19.01 -6.04 15.95
C VAL A 16 -18.16 -7.25 15.58
N LYS A 17 -18.56 -7.99 14.54
CA LYS A 17 -17.83 -9.16 14.05
C LYS A 17 -16.43 -8.76 13.54
N ARG A 18 -16.34 -7.63 12.83
CA ARG A 18 -15.08 -7.10 12.30
C ARG A 18 -14.09 -6.75 13.41
N VAL A 19 -14.53 -5.99 14.41
CA VAL A 19 -13.71 -5.60 15.58
C VAL A 19 -13.40 -6.81 16.46
N ALA A 20 -14.35 -7.74 16.62
CA ALA A 20 -14.14 -8.94 17.41
C ALA A 20 -13.05 -9.84 16.80
N ILE A 21 -13.16 -10.15 15.50
CA ILE A 21 -12.14 -10.97 14.81
C ILE A 21 -10.81 -10.23 14.79
N GLY A 22 -10.80 -8.92 14.47
CA GLY A 22 -9.58 -8.13 14.44
C GLY A 22 -8.87 -8.03 15.78
N GLY A 23 -9.62 -7.86 16.87
CA GLY A 23 -9.10 -7.88 18.23
C GLY A 23 -8.56 -9.26 18.62
N VAL A 24 -9.21 -10.35 18.22
CA VAL A 24 -8.73 -11.72 18.45
C VAL A 24 -7.43 -12.00 17.66
N VAL A 25 -7.37 -11.60 16.39
CA VAL A 25 -6.14 -11.72 15.57
C VAL A 25 -4.99 -10.95 16.25
N LEU A 26 -5.25 -9.73 16.72
CA LEU A 26 -4.24 -8.93 17.41
C LEU A 26 -3.85 -9.51 18.78
N PHE A 27 -4.80 -10.09 19.52
CA PHE A 27 -4.54 -10.80 20.77
C PHE A 27 -3.60 -12.00 20.55
N PHE A 28 -3.76 -12.71 19.44
CA PHE A 28 -2.84 -13.77 19.00
C PHE A 28 -1.64 -13.24 18.20
N GLY A 29 -1.43 -11.92 18.13
CA GLY A 29 -0.35 -11.28 17.37
C GLY A 29 1.06 -11.57 17.88
N PHE A 30 1.21 -12.26 19.02
CA PHE A 30 2.49 -12.80 19.45
C PHE A 30 2.94 -13.99 18.58
N PHE A 31 2.03 -14.61 17.83
CA PHE A 31 2.35 -15.58 16.80
C PHE A 31 2.69 -14.88 15.47
N ILE A 32 3.62 -15.48 14.73
CA ILE A 32 4.12 -14.94 13.46
C ILE A 32 2.99 -14.77 12.42
N VAL A 33 2.12 -15.77 12.27
CA VAL A 33 1.06 -15.73 11.24
C VAL A 33 0.02 -14.64 11.54
N PRO A 34 -0.65 -14.60 12.72
CA PRO A 34 -1.60 -13.54 13.06
C PRO A 34 -1.01 -12.12 12.98
N LEU A 35 0.26 -11.95 13.34
CA LEU A 35 0.95 -10.66 13.24
C LEU A 35 0.96 -10.14 11.79
N PHE A 36 1.36 -10.99 10.84
CA PHE A 36 1.38 -10.61 9.42
C PHE A 36 -0.02 -10.52 8.83
N THR A 37 -0.96 -11.37 9.24
CA THR A 37 -2.37 -11.27 8.83
C THR A 37 -2.97 -9.93 9.24
N PHE A 38 -2.70 -9.48 10.48
CA PHE A 38 -3.14 -8.17 10.96
C PHE A 38 -2.55 -7.03 10.13
N GLN A 39 -1.25 -7.09 9.84
CA GLN A 39 -0.57 -6.09 9.02
C GLN A 39 -1.16 -6.04 7.60
N GLY A 40 -1.40 -7.21 7.00
CA GLY A 40 -2.12 -7.37 5.74
C GLY A 40 -3.49 -6.73 5.71
N TYR A 41 -4.29 -6.96 6.77
CA TYR A 41 -5.59 -6.33 6.91
C TYR A 41 -5.48 -4.80 6.94
N MET A 42 -4.48 -4.24 7.63
CA MET A 42 -4.25 -2.79 7.63
C MET A 42 -3.89 -2.27 6.23
N LEU A 43 -3.10 -3.02 5.46
CA LEU A 43 -2.82 -2.67 4.07
C LEU A 43 -4.09 -2.64 3.22
N GLU A 44 -5.00 -3.60 3.42
CA GLU A 44 -6.29 -3.59 2.70
C GLU A 44 -7.20 -2.44 3.15
N VAL A 45 -7.18 -2.06 4.44
CA VAL A 45 -7.85 -0.83 4.90
C VAL A 45 -7.36 0.36 4.09
N MET A 46 -6.04 0.54 3.99
CA MET A 46 -5.48 1.64 3.23
C MET A 46 -5.82 1.54 1.75
N ARG A 47 -5.76 0.34 1.17
CA ARG A 47 -6.06 0.10 -0.24
C ARG A 47 -7.49 0.53 -0.59
N ARG A 48 -8.48 0.23 0.26
CA ARG A 48 -9.85 0.74 0.11
C ARG A 48 -9.92 2.26 0.22
N VAL A 49 -9.22 2.86 1.19
CA VAL A 49 -9.15 4.33 1.30
C VAL A 49 -8.56 4.97 0.05
N LEU A 50 -7.48 4.42 -0.51
CA LEU A 50 -6.85 4.91 -1.74
C LEU A 50 -7.76 4.79 -2.97
N ARG A 51 -8.69 3.83 -3.00
CA ARG A 51 -9.75 3.72 -4.04
C ARG A 51 -10.93 4.66 -3.80
N GLY A 52 -10.97 5.38 -2.68
CA GLY A 52 -12.10 6.21 -2.26
C GLY A 52 -13.25 5.42 -1.61
N GLU A 53 -13.05 4.15 -1.28
CA GLU A 53 -14.05 3.25 -0.69
C GLU A 53 -14.11 3.41 0.84
N THR A 54 -14.43 4.61 1.32
CA THR A 54 -14.33 4.93 2.77
C THR A 54 -15.51 4.48 3.62
N ASP A 55 -16.60 4.03 2.99
CA ASP A 55 -17.83 3.61 3.67
C ASP A 55 -17.95 2.08 3.80
N THR A 56 -17.00 1.34 3.21
CA THR A 56 -16.99 -0.12 3.16
C THR A 56 -15.69 -0.69 3.73
N PRO A 57 -15.52 -0.73 5.08
CA PRO A 57 -14.32 -1.29 5.66
C PRO A 57 -14.17 -2.80 5.36
N PRO A 58 -12.94 -3.33 5.27
CA PRO A 58 -12.70 -4.73 4.93
C PRO A 58 -13.46 -5.71 5.84
N VAL A 59 -14.01 -6.78 5.27
CA VAL A 59 -14.71 -7.81 6.03
C VAL A 59 -13.94 -9.13 5.94
N TRP A 60 -13.67 -9.74 7.09
CA TRP A 60 -12.79 -10.91 7.20
C TRP A 60 -13.21 -12.13 6.36
N ASN A 61 -14.50 -12.28 6.05
CA ASN A 61 -15.03 -13.39 5.25
C ASN A 61 -14.81 -13.23 3.75
N GLU A 62 -14.54 -12.01 3.28
CA GLU A 62 -14.31 -11.71 1.85
C GLU A 62 -12.82 -11.70 1.51
N LEU A 63 -11.96 -11.61 2.52
CA LEU A 63 -10.50 -11.53 2.35
C LEU A 63 -9.90 -12.92 2.17
N ASP A 64 -9.00 -13.06 1.20
CA ASP A 64 -8.08 -14.18 1.16
C ASP A 64 -7.02 -13.98 2.25
N LEU A 65 -7.09 -14.82 3.29
CA LEU A 65 -6.19 -14.73 4.45
C LEU A 65 -4.73 -14.97 4.07
N VAL A 66 -4.46 -15.77 3.04
CA VAL A 66 -3.09 -16.05 2.59
C VAL A 66 -2.52 -14.82 1.91
N ASP A 67 -3.29 -14.21 0.99
CA ASP A 67 -2.83 -13.03 0.26
C ASP A 67 -2.59 -11.84 1.19
N ILE A 68 -3.50 -11.57 2.14
CA ILE A 68 -3.27 -10.48 3.11
C ILE A 68 -2.04 -10.78 3.99
N THR A 69 -1.83 -12.04 4.40
CA THR A 69 -0.63 -12.40 5.17
C THR A 69 0.64 -12.17 4.36
N VAL A 70 0.65 -12.53 3.07
CA VAL A 70 1.77 -12.29 2.16
C VAL A 70 2.02 -10.79 2.00
N ASP A 71 0.97 -9.99 1.82
CA ASP A 71 1.07 -8.53 1.77
C ASP A 71 1.68 -7.95 3.07
N GLY A 72 1.27 -8.47 4.22
CA GLY A 72 1.85 -8.11 5.52
C GLY A 72 3.34 -8.44 5.63
N VAL A 73 3.77 -9.60 5.11
CA VAL A 73 5.19 -9.98 5.03
C VAL A 73 5.95 -9.03 4.10
N ARG A 74 5.39 -8.72 2.92
CA ARG A 74 6.01 -7.80 1.95
C ARG A 74 6.19 -6.41 2.53
N GLN A 75 5.19 -5.87 3.24
CA GLN A 75 5.33 -4.58 3.91
C GLN A 75 6.33 -4.65 5.07
N THR A 76 6.43 -5.77 5.77
CA THR A 76 7.47 -5.96 6.79
C THR A 76 8.87 -5.86 6.18
N VAL A 77 9.09 -6.39 4.97
CA VAL A 77 10.37 -6.22 4.25
C VAL A 77 10.67 -4.73 3.99
N VAL A 78 9.66 -3.94 3.63
CA VAL A 78 9.81 -2.48 3.47
C VAL A 78 10.23 -1.82 4.78
N VAL A 79 9.49 -2.09 5.87
CA VAL A 79 9.79 -1.55 7.21
C VAL A 79 11.18 -1.97 7.69
N LEU A 80 11.57 -3.23 7.46
CA LEU A 80 12.89 -3.74 7.80
C LEU A 80 13.99 -3.04 7.01
N GLY A 81 13.76 -2.73 5.73
CA GLY A 81 14.71 -1.95 4.93
C GLY A 81 14.98 -0.58 5.56
N TYR A 82 13.93 0.13 5.99
CA TYR A 82 14.08 1.40 6.70
C TYR A 82 14.69 1.27 8.11
N ALA A 83 14.30 0.24 8.86
CA ALA A 83 14.88 -0.05 10.17
C ALA A 83 16.38 -0.36 10.07
N LEU A 84 16.80 -1.07 9.01
CA LEU A 84 18.20 -1.36 8.72
C LEU A 84 18.98 -0.07 8.38
N LEU A 85 18.41 0.82 7.57
CA LEU A 85 19.02 2.13 7.27
C LEU A 85 19.22 2.98 8.54
N LEU A 86 18.21 3.02 9.40
CA LEU A 86 18.31 3.71 10.70
C LEU A 86 19.35 3.04 11.60
N GLY A 87 19.34 1.70 11.69
CA GLY A 87 20.31 0.93 12.48
C GLY A 87 21.76 1.17 12.02
N LEU A 88 22.01 1.19 10.70
CA LEU A 88 23.31 1.51 10.13
C LEU A 88 23.74 2.94 10.47
N THR A 89 22.82 3.89 10.42
CA THR A 89 23.08 5.29 10.80
C THR A 89 23.48 5.40 12.27
N LEU A 90 22.83 4.63 13.15
CA LEU A 90 23.13 4.60 14.59
C LEU A 90 24.38 3.78 14.96
N ALA A 91 24.86 2.93 14.05
CA ALA A 91 26.11 2.19 14.27
C ALA A 91 27.32 3.14 14.41
N ILE A 92 27.29 4.30 13.72
CA ILE A 92 28.38 5.29 13.76
C ILE A 92 28.60 5.83 15.19
N PRO A 93 27.61 6.46 15.85
CA PRO A 93 27.78 6.86 17.25
C PRO A 93 27.87 5.67 18.20
N GLY A 94 27.30 4.51 17.85
CA GLY A 94 27.48 3.26 18.61
C GLY A 94 28.96 2.87 18.76
N LEU A 95 29.76 3.03 17.71
CA LEU A 95 31.21 2.79 17.76
C LEU A 95 31.92 3.77 18.71
N LEU A 96 31.48 5.03 18.77
CA LEU A 96 32.00 6.01 19.73
C LEU A 96 31.69 5.60 21.17
N ILE A 97 30.48 5.11 21.44
CA ILE A 97 30.08 4.60 22.76
C ILE A 97 30.95 3.41 23.16
N ILE A 98 31.12 2.43 22.27
CA ILE A 98 31.93 1.24 22.52
C ILE A 98 33.40 1.61 22.77
N SER A 99 33.99 2.44 21.90
CA SER A 99 35.37 2.90 22.05
C SER A 99 35.58 3.72 23.33
N GLY A 100 34.62 4.57 23.69
CA GLY A 100 34.65 5.34 24.93
C GLY A 100 34.59 4.47 26.18
N GLY A 101 33.75 3.43 26.16
CA GLY A 101 33.64 2.46 27.25
C GLY A 101 34.89 1.58 27.41
N LEU A 102 35.43 1.07 26.31
CA LEU A 102 36.64 0.24 26.32
C LEU A 102 37.91 1.05 26.62
N GLY A 103 37.98 2.30 26.14
CA GLY A 103 39.12 3.20 26.33
C GLY A 103 39.10 3.98 27.63
N GLY A 104 38.05 3.85 28.46
CA GLY A 104 37.91 4.57 29.73
C GLY A 104 37.74 6.09 29.57
N SER A 105 37.32 6.56 28.40
CA SER A 105 37.14 7.99 28.12
C SER A 105 35.67 8.39 28.23
N GLU A 106 35.30 8.94 29.38
CA GLU A 106 33.95 9.44 29.65
C GLU A 106 33.48 10.46 28.61
N GLY A 107 34.39 11.31 28.10
CA GLY A 107 34.09 12.29 27.07
C GLY A 107 33.59 11.67 25.75
N LEU A 108 34.22 10.60 25.26
CA LEU A 108 33.76 9.91 24.04
C LEU A 108 32.46 9.16 24.29
N LEU A 109 32.29 8.58 25.48
CA LEU A 109 31.06 7.86 25.84
C LEU A 109 29.87 8.82 25.85
N LEU A 110 30.00 9.97 26.52
CA LEU A 110 28.97 11.01 26.56
C LEU A 110 28.73 11.60 25.17
N ALA A 111 29.77 11.92 24.41
CA ALA A 111 29.61 12.42 23.05
C ALA A 111 28.90 11.41 22.14
N GLY A 112 29.29 10.13 22.19
CA GLY A 112 28.64 9.05 21.45
C GLY A 112 27.17 8.89 21.83
N LEU A 113 26.84 8.95 23.13
CA LEU A 113 25.45 8.86 23.60
C LEU A 113 24.61 10.04 23.11
N LEU A 114 25.12 11.27 23.21
CA LEU A 114 24.39 12.47 22.78
C LEU A 114 24.17 12.47 21.26
N VAL A 115 25.18 12.09 20.48
CA VAL A 115 25.05 11.97 19.02
C VAL A 115 24.08 10.84 18.66
N ALA A 116 24.15 9.68 19.33
CA ALA A 116 23.20 8.59 19.12
C ALA A 116 21.76 9.01 19.45
N ALA A 117 21.54 9.69 20.57
CA ALA A 117 20.23 10.18 20.96
C ALA A 117 19.67 11.20 19.97
N LEU A 118 20.49 12.14 19.50
CA LEU A 118 20.10 13.13 18.50
C LEU A 118 19.77 12.47 17.15
N LEU A 119 20.64 11.59 16.65
CA LEU A 119 20.40 10.88 15.40
C LEU A 119 19.20 9.93 15.48
N TYR A 120 18.99 9.29 16.64
CA TYR A 120 17.81 8.47 16.88
C TYR A 120 16.55 9.33 16.87
N PHE A 121 16.56 10.49 17.51
CA PHE A 121 15.43 11.42 17.51
C PHE A 121 15.11 11.93 16.10
N ILE A 122 16.13 12.36 15.34
CA ILE A 122 15.96 12.77 13.93
C ILE A 122 15.44 11.60 13.09
N GLY A 123 16.00 10.40 13.30
CA GLY A 123 15.59 9.17 12.62
C GLY A 123 14.14 8.79 12.91
N LEU A 124 13.68 8.95 14.15
CA LEU A 124 12.28 8.76 14.53
C LEU A 124 11.36 9.75 13.81
N LEU A 125 11.72 11.03 13.76
CA LEU A 125 10.94 12.04 13.03
C LEU A 125 10.89 11.73 11.53
N ALA A 126 12.03 11.32 10.95
CA ALA A 126 12.08 10.91 9.55
C ALA A 126 11.18 9.70 9.30
N MET A 127 11.26 8.67 10.15
CA MET A 127 10.43 7.46 10.04
C MET A 127 8.94 7.75 10.21
N ALA A 128 8.57 8.68 11.08
CA ALA A 128 7.17 9.07 11.29
C ALA A 128 6.52 9.63 10.02
N VAL A 129 7.30 10.23 9.11
CA VAL A 129 6.83 10.76 7.82
C VAL A 129 7.04 9.76 6.68
N ILE A 130 8.22 9.11 6.64
CA ILE A 130 8.60 8.20 5.56
C ILE A 130 7.73 6.95 5.56
N LEU A 131 7.46 6.33 6.72
CA LEU A 131 6.73 5.06 6.75
C LEU A 131 5.30 5.15 6.21
N PRO A 132 4.49 6.17 6.55
CA PRO A 132 3.18 6.34 5.94
C PRO A 132 3.22 6.50 4.42
N VAL A 133 4.16 7.30 3.89
CA VAL A 133 4.31 7.53 2.44
C VAL A 133 4.81 6.28 1.73
N ALA A 134 5.83 5.62 2.28
CA ALA A 134 6.36 4.36 1.78
C ALA A 134 5.28 3.28 1.72
N THR A 135 4.47 3.19 2.78
CA THR A 135 3.37 2.22 2.83
C THR A 135 2.31 2.58 1.80
N GLY A 136 1.92 3.86 1.70
CA GLY A 136 0.97 4.36 0.70
C GLY A 136 1.39 4.01 -0.73
N ASN A 137 2.64 4.29 -1.08
CA ASN A 137 3.18 3.99 -2.41
C ASN A 137 3.34 2.49 -2.67
N PHE A 138 3.73 1.72 -1.64
CA PHE A 138 3.75 0.25 -1.69
C PHE A 138 2.37 -0.32 -2.05
N VAL A 139 1.31 0.20 -1.43
CA VAL A 139 -0.07 -0.25 -1.72
C VAL A 139 -0.56 0.24 -3.08
N ARG A 140 -0.20 1.46 -3.50
CA ARG A 140 -0.53 1.98 -4.85
C ARG A 140 0.07 1.11 -5.95
N ALA A 141 1.37 0.84 -5.86
CA ALA A 141 2.12 0.17 -6.94
C ALA A 141 2.20 -1.36 -6.77
N ASP A 142 1.67 -1.90 -5.67
CA ASP A 142 1.74 -3.30 -5.28
C ASP A 142 3.14 -3.89 -5.44
N SER A 143 4.18 -3.16 -4.99
CA SER A 143 5.57 -3.61 -5.09
C SER A 143 6.43 -3.10 -3.94
N ILE A 144 7.34 -3.96 -3.45
CA ILE A 144 8.28 -3.61 -2.37
C ILE A 144 9.19 -2.45 -2.80
N ALA A 145 9.64 -2.45 -4.06
CA ALA A 145 10.51 -1.42 -4.60
C ALA A 145 9.87 -0.03 -4.57
N ALA A 146 8.56 0.08 -4.84
CA ALA A 146 7.84 1.34 -4.77
C ALA A 146 7.83 1.95 -3.36
N GLY A 147 7.93 1.12 -2.30
CA GLY A 147 8.08 1.61 -0.94
C GLY A 147 9.36 2.42 -0.71
N PHE A 148 10.35 2.34 -1.61
CA PHE A 148 11.63 3.05 -1.56
C PHE A 148 11.79 4.11 -2.66
N ASP A 149 10.71 4.45 -3.36
CA ASP A 149 10.74 5.46 -4.41
C ASP A 149 11.06 6.85 -3.82
N ARG A 150 12.27 7.33 -4.09
CA ARG A 150 12.77 8.58 -3.49
C ARG A 150 11.97 9.79 -3.94
N ASP A 151 11.49 9.80 -5.18
CA ASP A 151 10.80 10.95 -5.74
C ASP A 151 9.46 11.11 -5.01
N VAL A 152 8.67 10.03 -4.93
CA VAL A 152 7.40 10.01 -4.17
C VAL A 152 7.61 10.32 -2.69
N LEU A 153 8.64 9.73 -2.06
CA LEU A 153 8.94 9.97 -0.64
C LEU A 153 9.26 11.44 -0.35
N SER A 154 9.99 12.09 -1.24
CA SER A 154 10.37 13.48 -1.07
C SER A 154 9.24 14.46 -1.37
N SER A 155 8.49 14.24 -2.46
CA SER A 155 7.40 15.14 -2.86
C SER A 155 6.19 15.00 -1.95
N VAL A 156 5.67 13.79 -1.77
CA VAL A 156 4.50 13.52 -0.94
C VAL A 156 4.84 13.66 0.55
N GLY A 157 6.02 13.21 0.98
CA GLY A 157 6.43 13.31 2.39
C GLY A 157 6.67 14.75 2.88
N THR A 158 6.96 15.70 1.99
CA THR A 158 7.09 17.12 2.36
C THR A 158 5.84 17.94 2.08
N ASN A 159 4.81 17.34 1.46
CA ASN A 159 3.53 17.98 1.23
C ASN A 159 2.81 18.26 2.57
N ARG A 160 2.24 19.46 2.71
CA ARG A 160 1.56 19.92 3.93
C ARG A 160 0.38 19.03 4.32
N THR A 161 -0.40 18.57 3.33
CA THR A 161 -1.56 17.70 3.52
C THR A 161 -1.14 16.36 4.12
N MET A 162 -0.03 15.78 3.63
CA MET A 162 0.54 14.56 4.19
C MET A 162 1.08 14.77 5.62
N LEU A 163 1.82 15.85 5.86
CA LEU A 163 2.33 16.18 7.18
C LEU A 163 1.20 16.39 8.21
N MET A 164 0.09 17.00 7.80
CA MET A 164 -1.10 17.11 8.65
C MET A 164 -1.69 15.73 8.96
N ALA A 165 -1.78 14.82 7.98
CA ALA A 165 -2.25 13.47 8.20
C ALA A 165 -1.36 12.70 9.19
N VAL A 166 -0.04 12.83 9.11
CA VAL A 166 0.91 12.24 10.08
C VAL A 166 0.63 12.76 11.50
N VAL A 167 0.43 14.08 11.66
CA VAL A 167 0.10 14.69 12.96
C VAL A 167 -1.24 14.19 13.49
N LEU A 168 -2.27 14.08 12.64
CA LEU A 168 -3.59 13.57 13.03
C LEU A 168 -3.51 12.09 13.44
N ALA A 169 -2.73 11.28 12.73
CA ALA A 169 -2.50 9.88 13.10
C ALA A 169 -1.76 9.77 14.45
N PHE A 170 -0.81 10.68 14.72
CA PHE A 170 -0.16 10.74 16.04
C PHE A 170 -1.15 11.13 17.14
N ALA A 171 -2.07 12.06 16.88
CA ALA A 171 -3.15 12.39 17.82
C ALA A 171 -4.05 11.18 18.12
N VAL A 172 -4.40 10.39 17.09
CA VAL A 172 -5.13 9.12 17.28
C VAL A 172 -4.30 8.12 18.09
N ASN A 173 -2.99 8.01 17.83
CA ASN A 173 -2.10 7.15 18.61
C ASN A 173 -2.14 7.51 20.10
N ILE A 174 -2.04 8.80 20.44
CA ILE A 174 -2.15 9.26 21.83
C ILE A 174 -3.50 8.87 22.45
N ILE A 175 -4.62 9.09 21.75
CA ILE A 175 -5.96 8.74 22.25
C ILE A 175 -6.04 7.23 22.55
N VAL A 176 -5.54 6.40 21.63
CA VAL A 176 -5.51 4.94 21.76
C VAL A 176 -4.60 4.52 22.91
N SER A 177 -3.42 5.13 23.06
CA SER A 177 -2.47 4.84 24.14
C SER A 177 -3.02 5.21 25.52
N VAL A 178 -3.71 6.35 25.64
CA VAL A 178 -4.39 6.75 26.88
C VAL A 178 -5.50 5.75 27.19
N GLY A 179 -6.34 5.42 26.21
CA GLY A 179 -7.41 4.42 26.38
C GLY A 179 -6.86 3.05 26.80
N ALA A 180 -5.80 2.59 26.15
CA ALA A 180 -5.13 1.33 26.48
C ALA A 180 -4.52 1.33 27.89
N THR A 181 -3.93 2.45 28.31
CA THR A 181 -3.40 2.62 29.67
C THR A 181 -4.51 2.55 30.72
N VAL A 182 -5.63 3.26 30.47
CA VAL A 182 -6.81 3.24 31.36
C VAL A 182 -7.40 1.84 31.47
N LEU A 183 -7.57 1.15 30.34
CA LEU A 183 -8.04 -0.23 30.28
C LEU A 183 -7.08 -1.19 31.02
N GLY A 184 -5.78 -0.97 30.87
CA GLY A 184 -4.72 -1.80 31.45
C GLY A 184 -4.66 -1.81 32.98
N PHE A 185 -5.32 -0.88 33.68
CA PHE A 185 -5.40 -0.91 35.15
C PHE A 185 -6.21 -2.08 35.70
N THR A 186 -7.05 -2.73 34.89
CA THR A 186 -7.85 -3.87 35.31
C THR A 186 -7.53 -5.09 34.45
N ILE A 187 -7.61 -6.29 35.04
CA ILE A 187 -7.36 -7.55 34.30
C ILE A 187 -8.35 -7.69 33.14
N ILE A 188 -9.63 -7.35 33.36
CA ILE A 188 -10.68 -7.40 32.33
C ILE A 188 -10.44 -6.32 31.26
N GLY A 189 -10.06 -5.11 31.64
CA GLY A 189 -9.77 -4.05 30.69
C GLY A 189 -8.53 -4.35 29.83
N TYR A 190 -7.52 -5.01 30.39
CA TYR A 190 -6.35 -5.46 29.63
C TYR A 190 -6.74 -6.40 28.47
N LEU A 191 -7.72 -7.29 28.67
CA LEU A 191 -8.27 -8.13 27.60
C LEU A 191 -8.97 -7.34 26.49
N ALA A 192 -9.44 -6.12 26.76
CA ALA A 192 -10.07 -5.24 25.77
C ALA A 192 -9.07 -4.35 25.00
N VAL A 193 -7.81 -4.25 25.44
CA VAL A 193 -6.73 -3.49 24.76
C VAL A 193 -6.54 -3.89 23.29
N PRO A 194 -6.50 -5.19 22.90
CA PRO A 194 -6.34 -5.58 21.50
C PRO A 194 -7.49 -5.06 20.61
N PHE A 195 -8.72 -5.03 21.12
CA PHE A 195 -9.88 -4.56 20.38
C PHE A 195 -9.82 -3.05 20.16
N LEU A 196 -9.43 -2.29 21.19
CA LEU A 196 -9.17 -0.85 21.07
C LEU A 196 -8.01 -0.59 20.10
N ALA A 197 -6.92 -1.33 20.23
CA ALA A 197 -5.75 -1.19 19.38
C ALA A 197 -6.06 -1.51 17.92
N PHE A 198 -6.91 -2.50 17.63
CA PHE A 198 -7.38 -2.79 16.28
C PHE A 198 -8.11 -1.59 15.64
N VAL A 199 -9.08 -1.00 16.36
CA VAL A 199 -9.81 0.19 15.88
C VAL A 199 -8.85 1.37 15.70
N GLY A 200 -7.97 1.59 16.68
CA GLY A 200 -6.98 2.65 16.66
C GLY A 200 -6.00 2.57 15.50
N GLN A 201 -5.44 1.38 15.26
CA GLN A 201 -4.51 1.14 14.15
C GLN A 201 -5.19 1.29 12.80
N SER A 202 -6.43 0.80 12.65
CA SER A 202 -7.19 1.04 11.43
C SER A 202 -7.49 2.53 11.22
N ALA A 203 -7.75 3.29 12.27
CA ALA A 203 -7.97 4.73 12.18
C ALA A 203 -6.70 5.47 11.72
N MET A 204 -5.54 5.09 12.25
CA MET A 204 -4.25 5.64 11.78
C MET A 204 -4.02 5.32 10.30
N MET A 205 -4.28 4.08 9.90
CA MET A 205 -4.12 3.64 8.51
C MET A 205 -5.08 4.33 7.55
N TYR A 206 -6.31 4.61 7.98
CA TYR A 206 -7.28 5.40 7.25
C TYR A 206 -6.79 6.84 7.04
N ILE A 207 -6.26 7.48 8.11
CA ILE A 207 -5.72 8.84 8.05
C ILE A 207 -4.51 8.90 7.11
N TRP A 208 -3.60 7.93 7.21
CA TRP A 208 -2.45 7.81 6.31
C TRP A 208 -2.87 7.62 4.86
N GLY A 209 -3.84 6.73 4.61
CA GLY A 209 -4.37 6.50 3.27
C GLY A 209 -4.98 7.75 2.64
N ARG A 210 -5.84 8.48 3.38
CA ARG A 210 -6.43 9.73 2.89
C ARG A 210 -5.38 10.81 2.68
N GLY A 211 -4.50 11.03 3.67
CA GLY A 211 -3.44 12.03 3.56
C GLY A 211 -2.50 11.77 2.39
N PHE A 212 -2.15 10.51 2.14
CA PHE A 212 -1.36 10.10 0.99
C PHE A 212 -2.14 10.33 -0.31
N ALA A 213 -3.41 9.94 -0.39
CA ALA A 213 -4.22 10.13 -1.59
C ALA A 213 -4.34 11.61 -1.98
N ASP A 214 -4.70 12.47 -1.02
CA ASP A 214 -4.87 13.90 -1.24
C ASP A 214 -3.53 14.56 -1.63
N ALA A 215 -2.45 14.25 -0.93
CA ALA A 215 -1.12 14.79 -1.24
C ALA A 215 -0.56 14.28 -2.57
N TYR A 216 -0.87 13.04 -2.95
CA TYR A 216 -0.48 12.49 -4.25
C TYR A 216 -1.24 13.18 -5.38
N GLU A 217 -2.55 13.40 -5.23
CA GLU A 217 -3.35 14.10 -6.24
C GLU A 217 -2.92 15.56 -6.41
N GLU A 218 -2.56 16.25 -5.31
CA GLU A 218 -2.00 17.61 -5.38
C GLU A 218 -0.67 17.69 -6.15
N GLU A 219 0.20 16.69 -6.02
CA GLU A 219 1.54 16.68 -6.62
C GLU A 219 1.52 16.18 -8.09
N TYR A 220 0.73 15.14 -8.37
CA TYR A 220 0.74 14.44 -9.66
C TYR A 220 -0.51 14.69 -10.51
N GLY A 221 -1.54 15.37 -9.98
CA GLY A 221 -2.77 15.72 -10.70
C GLY A 221 -3.71 14.55 -10.98
N GLU A 222 -3.46 13.38 -10.39
CA GLU A 222 -4.28 12.18 -10.53
C GLU A 222 -4.41 11.41 -9.20
N PRO A 223 -5.54 10.70 -8.98
CA PRO A 223 -5.70 9.85 -7.80
C PRO A 223 -4.67 8.71 -7.72
N PRO A 224 -4.33 8.23 -6.52
CA PRO A 224 -3.42 7.11 -6.31
C PRO A 224 -3.88 5.80 -6.98
N LEU A 225 -5.18 5.53 -6.93
CA LEU A 225 -5.83 4.37 -7.53
C LEU A 225 -7.10 4.83 -8.22
N ALA A 226 -7.49 4.14 -9.29
CA ALA A 226 -8.77 4.39 -9.95
C ALA A 226 -9.93 4.13 -8.97
N SER A 227 -10.87 5.06 -8.89
CA SER A 227 -12.08 4.86 -8.11
C SER A 227 -12.97 3.83 -8.80
N THR A 228 -13.48 2.87 -8.04
CA THR A 228 -14.40 1.83 -8.55
C THR A 228 -15.67 2.46 -9.18
N THR A 229 -16.02 3.67 -8.77
CA THR A 229 -17.14 4.46 -9.32
C THR A 229 -16.92 4.93 -10.77
N ALA A 230 -15.67 5.14 -11.21
CA ALA A 230 -15.39 5.65 -12.56
C ALA A 230 -15.66 4.63 -13.68
N VAL A 231 -15.62 3.33 -13.38
CA VAL A 231 -15.79 2.25 -14.37
C VAL A 231 -17.27 1.98 -14.71
N GLY A 232 -18.21 2.46 -13.90
CA GLY A 232 -19.66 2.29 -14.15
C GLY A 232 -20.29 3.32 -15.10
N GLY A 233 -19.54 4.34 -15.51
CA GLY A 233 -20.07 5.59 -16.08
C GLY A 233 -20.04 5.75 -17.59
N THR A 234 -19.99 4.70 -18.42
CA THR A 234 -20.11 4.85 -19.90
C THR A 234 -20.82 3.67 -20.58
N ARG A 235 -22.11 3.46 -20.29
CA ARG A 235 -23.05 2.94 -21.31
C ARG A 235 -24.04 4.03 -21.67
N ARG A 236 -23.78 4.72 -22.80
CA ARG A 236 -24.81 5.49 -23.51
C ARG A 236 -25.90 4.51 -23.95
N SER A 237 -27.01 4.48 -23.21
CA SER A 237 -28.25 3.85 -23.63
C SER A 237 -28.86 4.72 -24.75
N GLY A 238 -28.80 4.24 -25.99
CA GLY A 238 -29.64 4.77 -27.07
C GLY A 238 -31.12 4.50 -26.79
N PRO A 239 -32.06 5.27 -27.37
CA PRO A 239 -33.45 5.26 -26.97
C PRO A 239 -34.16 3.97 -27.38
N ALA A 240 -34.96 3.45 -26.46
CA ALA A 240 -35.86 2.33 -26.65
C ALA A 240 -36.99 2.68 -27.62
N THR A 241 -37.24 1.81 -28.60
CA THR A 241 -38.50 1.77 -29.35
C THR A 241 -39.29 0.53 -28.92
N THR A 242 -40.43 0.77 -28.28
CA THR A 242 -41.45 -0.21 -27.89
C THR A 242 -42.50 -0.37 -29.00
N GLY A 243 -43.02 -1.60 -29.18
CA GLY A 243 -44.26 -1.86 -29.93
C GLY A 243 -44.39 -3.31 -30.46
N ALA A 244 -45.21 -4.14 -29.79
CA ALA A 244 -45.56 -5.53 -30.11
C ALA A 244 -46.74 -5.61 -31.14
N PRO A 245 -47.47 -6.75 -31.39
CA PRO A 245 -47.27 -8.19 -31.12
C PRO A 245 -47.67 -9.19 -32.27
N SER A 246 -47.42 -10.50 -32.04
CA SER A 246 -48.20 -11.72 -32.41
C SER A 246 -48.47 -12.17 -33.87
N SER A 247 -48.13 -13.45 -34.18
CA SER A 247 -48.84 -14.51 -34.97
C SER A 247 -47.80 -15.46 -35.62
N GLU A 248 -47.72 -16.75 -35.29
CA GLU A 248 -48.45 -17.94 -35.79
C GLU A 248 -47.51 -18.86 -36.62
N ASP A 249 -47.56 -20.16 -36.31
CA ASP A 249 -47.39 -21.37 -37.14
C ASP A 249 -46.19 -21.56 -38.11
N GLY A 250 -45.53 -22.73 -37.99
CA GLY A 250 -44.65 -23.31 -39.05
C GLY A 250 -45.46 -23.99 -40.17
N PRO A 251 -44.90 -24.91 -41.01
CA PRO A 251 -43.52 -25.42 -41.08
C PRO A 251 -42.95 -25.56 -42.54
N SER A 252 -41.70 -26.06 -42.64
CA SER A 252 -41.12 -26.86 -43.75
C SER A 252 -40.72 -26.20 -45.09
N GLY A 253 -39.52 -26.55 -45.58
CA GLY A 253 -39.28 -26.75 -47.03
C GLY A 253 -38.06 -26.05 -47.64
N ASP A 254 -36.95 -26.79 -47.71
CA ASP A 254 -36.01 -27.00 -48.83
C ASP A 254 -35.44 -25.83 -49.65
N GLY A 255 -34.12 -25.83 -49.81
CA GLY A 255 -33.43 -25.06 -50.85
C GLY A 255 -31.91 -25.03 -50.73
N TYR A 256 -31.25 -26.18 -50.87
CA TYR A 256 -29.84 -26.20 -51.26
C TYR A 256 -29.74 -25.84 -52.75
N THR A 257 -29.09 -24.73 -53.07
CA THR A 257 -28.40 -24.56 -54.37
C THR A 257 -27.07 -23.86 -54.15
N ASP A 258 -26.05 -24.67 -54.41
CA ASP A 258 -24.67 -24.37 -54.73
C ASP A 258 -24.59 -23.43 -55.95
N GLU A 259 -23.83 -22.35 -55.87
CA GLU A 259 -23.24 -21.73 -57.05
C GLU A 259 -21.83 -21.23 -56.74
N SER A 260 -20.92 -21.91 -57.42
CA SER A 260 -19.47 -21.80 -57.44
C SER A 260 -18.93 -20.52 -58.10
N SER A 261 -17.65 -20.26 -57.78
CA SER A 261 -16.57 -19.74 -58.67
C SER A 261 -16.23 -18.24 -58.62
N ARG A 262 -15.05 -17.92 -58.05
CA ARG A 262 -13.83 -17.39 -58.72
C ARG A 262 -12.75 -17.06 -57.64
N SER A 263 -11.76 -17.92 -57.43
CA SER A 263 -10.34 -17.86 -57.92
C SER A 263 -9.64 -16.55 -57.52
N ASP A 264 -8.69 -16.59 -56.58
CA ASP A 264 -7.25 -16.91 -56.75
C ASP A 264 -6.45 -15.61 -56.72
N ASP A 265 -5.50 -15.51 -55.79
CA ASP A 265 -4.16 -14.98 -56.03
C ASP A 265 -3.33 -15.16 -54.75
N THR A 266 -2.64 -16.30 -54.69
CA THR A 266 -1.41 -16.49 -53.92
C THR A 266 -0.28 -16.68 -54.91
N ASP A 267 0.70 -15.77 -54.91
CA ASP A 267 2.11 -16.02 -55.26
C ASP A 267 2.92 -14.79 -54.80
N THR A 268 3.77 -14.89 -53.78
CA THR A 268 5.14 -15.44 -53.72
C THR A 268 6.25 -14.51 -54.26
N ASP A 269 7.29 -14.44 -53.43
CA ASP A 269 8.71 -14.31 -53.75
C ASP A 269 9.46 -12.97 -53.83
N ARG A 270 10.69 -13.06 -53.29
CA ARG A 270 11.92 -12.25 -53.44
C ARG A 270 12.10 -11.08 -52.44
N PHE A 271 13.16 -10.96 -51.63
CA PHE A 271 14.54 -11.48 -51.56
C PHE A 271 14.92 -11.56 -50.05
N GLY A 272 15.82 -12.38 -49.51
CA GLY A 272 17.05 -12.95 -50.06
C GLY A 272 18.26 -12.50 -49.22
N THR A 273 18.57 -13.33 -48.20
CA THR A 273 19.76 -13.54 -47.36
C THR A 273 21.18 -12.98 -47.72
N SER A 274 22.05 -13.04 -46.69
CA SER A 274 23.55 -13.15 -46.64
C SER A 274 24.32 -11.81 -46.49
N ALA A 275 25.16 -11.55 -45.47
CA ALA A 275 26.27 -12.26 -44.81
C ALA A 275 27.66 -11.90 -45.40
N TRP A 276 28.63 -11.66 -44.50
CA TRP A 276 30.09 -11.46 -44.71
C TRP A 276 30.44 -10.10 -45.35
N ASP A 277 31.61 -9.48 -45.20
CA ASP A 277 32.81 -9.53 -44.36
C ASP A 277 33.64 -8.30 -44.82
N ASP A 278 34.69 -7.95 -44.08
CA ASP A 278 35.85 -7.15 -44.52
C ASP A 278 35.71 -5.64 -44.80
N ALA A 279 36.30 -4.83 -43.90
CA ALA A 279 37.33 -3.86 -44.28
C ALA A 279 38.19 -3.51 -43.05
N ASP A 280 39.41 -4.08 -43.09
CA ASP A 280 40.58 -3.80 -42.26
C ASP A 280 41.23 -2.44 -42.63
N ASP A 281 42.18 -2.04 -41.81
CA ASP A 281 43.30 -1.10 -42.04
C ASP A 281 43.12 0.42 -41.98
N GLY A 282 43.94 1.06 -41.11
CA GLY A 282 44.13 2.51 -41.08
C GLY A 282 44.93 3.09 -39.91
N ASP A 283 46.20 2.67 -39.77
CA ASP A 283 47.26 3.12 -38.85
C ASP A 283 47.53 4.65 -38.71
N SER A 284 48.32 4.98 -37.68
CA SER A 284 49.07 6.21 -37.36
C SER A 284 48.42 7.18 -36.38
N GLY A 285 49.08 7.69 -35.34
CA GLY A 285 50.46 7.57 -34.90
C GLY A 285 50.71 8.65 -33.83
N ARG A 286 51.46 8.26 -32.80
CA ARG A 286 52.22 9.08 -31.84
C ARG A 286 52.18 10.61 -32.03
N ARG A 287 51.81 11.32 -30.96
CA ARG A 287 52.63 12.36 -30.31
C ARG A 287 52.15 12.62 -28.89
#